data_AF-A0A846WHG5-F1
#
_entry.id   AF-A0A846WHG5-F1
#
_cell.length_a   1.000
_cell.length_b   1.000
_cell.length_c   1.000
_cell.angle_alpha   90.00
_cell.angle_beta   90.00
_cell.angle_gamma   90.00
#
_symmetry.space_group_name_H-M   'P 1'
#
loop_
_entity.id
_entity.type
_entity.pdbx_description
1 polymer ?
#
loop_
_entity_poly.entity_id
_entity_poly.type
_entity_poly.pdbx_seq_one_letter_code
_entity_poly.pdbx_strand_id
1 'polypeptide(L)'
;MTIGHNRHGLPRIGDNVSIGAGAVVVGPISIGDNVKIGVNATIVKDVAPGQTMVAPHAVNLERMAEPQWQSQSVQDHGHVDQ
;
A
#
# COMPACT_ATOMS: atom_id res chain seq x y z
N MET A 1 6.93 -10.40 -10.32
CA MET A 1 6.91 -10.26 -8.86
C MET A 1 8.15 -9.52 -8.44
N THR A 2 8.10 -8.78 -7.33
CA THR A 2 9.27 -8.09 -6.75
C THR A 2 9.45 -8.53 -5.31
N ILE A 3 10.67 -8.95 -4.95
CA ILE A 3 11.06 -9.23 -3.57
C ILE A 3 12.14 -8.22 -3.21
N GLY A 4 11.80 -7.25 -2.34
CA GLY A 4 12.65 -6.13 -1.98
C GLY A 4 13.16 -6.23 -0.55
N HIS A 5 14.43 -5.90 -0.34
CA HIS A 5 14.98 -5.67 1.01
C HIS A 5 14.98 -4.17 1.34
N ASN A 6 15.04 -3.87 2.64
CA ASN A 6 15.38 -2.53 3.11
C ASN A 6 16.59 -2.62 4.06
N ARG A 7 17.01 -1.50 4.67
CA ARG A 7 18.14 -1.46 5.61
C ARG A 7 18.00 -2.41 6.81
N HIS A 8 16.80 -2.90 7.10
CA HIS A 8 16.50 -3.79 8.22
C HIS A 8 16.52 -5.27 7.84
N GLY A 9 16.64 -5.62 6.54
CA GLY A 9 16.85 -6.99 6.09
C GLY A 9 15.99 -7.41 4.90
N LEU A 10 16.11 -8.70 4.58
CA LEU A 10 15.43 -9.39 3.49
C LEU A 10 14.15 -10.09 4.01
N PRO A 11 13.12 -10.24 3.16
CA PRO A 11 12.00 -11.13 3.44
C PRO A 11 12.46 -12.59 3.56
N ARG A 12 11.80 -13.36 4.42
CA ARG A 12 11.91 -14.83 4.48
C ARG A 12 10.64 -15.44 3.90
N ILE A 13 10.81 -16.35 2.94
CA ILE A 13 9.72 -17.06 2.27
C ILE A 13 9.79 -18.53 2.66
N GLY A 14 8.70 -19.06 3.20
CA GLY A 14 8.55 -20.47 3.55
C GLY A 14 8.34 -21.38 2.34
N ASP A 15 8.05 -22.63 2.63
CA ASP A 15 7.90 -23.67 1.60
C ASP A 15 6.53 -23.61 0.92
N ASN A 16 6.49 -24.01 -0.36
CA ASN A 16 5.26 -24.12 -1.14
C ASN A 16 4.42 -22.81 -1.21
N VAL A 17 5.09 -21.66 -1.19
CA VAL A 17 4.44 -20.35 -1.34
C VAL A 17 4.16 -20.06 -2.82
N SER A 18 2.91 -19.76 -3.14
CA SER A 18 2.51 -19.32 -4.48
C SER A 18 2.46 -17.79 -4.54
N ILE A 19 3.14 -17.18 -5.52
CA ILE A 19 3.22 -15.71 -5.66
C ILE A 19 2.72 -15.29 -7.04
N GLY A 20 1.62 -14.55 -7.06
CA GLY A 20 1.00 -14.03 -8.27
C GLY A 20 1.85 -12.98 -9.00
N ALA A 21 1.56 -12.79 -10.30
CA ALA A 21 2.18 -11.75 -11.11
C ALA A 21 1.92 -10.36 -10.51
N GLY A 22 2.91 -9.46 -10.65
CA GLY A 22 2.82 -8.09 -10.10
C GLY A 22 2.84 -7.97 -8.57
N ALA A 23 2.82 -9.08 -7.81
CA ALA A 23 2.92 -9.02 -6.36
C ALA A 23 4.28 -8.46 -5.89
N VAL A 24 4.25 -7.77 -4.76
CA VAL A 24 5.41 -7.15 -4.12
C VAL A 24 5.51 -7.64 -2.67
N VAL A 25 6.69 -8.12 -2.27
CA VAL A 25 7.01 -8.51 -0.89
C VAL A 25 8.22 -7.70 -0.44
N VAL A 26 8.12 -6.94 0.65
CA VAL A 26 9.18 -6.02 1.05
C VAL A 26 9.42 -5.94 2.56
N GLY A 27 10.70 -5.89 2.94
CA GLY A 27 11.16 -5.71 4.32
C GLY A 27 11.49 -7.02 5.05
N PRO A 28 11.97 -6.94 6.30
CA PRO A 28 12.38 -8.11 7.09
C PRO A 28 11.18 -8.88 7.66
N ILE A 29 10.28 -9.31 6.78
CA ILE A 29 9.04 -10.01 7.12
C ILE A 29 9.13 -11.50 6.82
N SER A 30 8.27 -12.30 7.44
CA SER A 30 8.19 -13.75 7.30
C SER A 30 6.89 -14.14 6.62
N ILE A 31 6.99 -14.89 5.53
CA ILE A 31 5.86 -15.54 4.86
C ILE A 31 5.91 -17.02 5.22
N GLY A 32 4.89 -17.51 5.92
CA GLY A 32 4.80 -18.91 6.31
C GLY A 32 4.55 -19.87 5.15
N ASP A 33 4.67 -21.17 5.42
CA ASP A 33 4.51 -22.22 4.42
C ASP A 33 3.08 -22.27 3.85
N ASN A 34 2.95 -22.73 2.61
CA ASN A 34 1.66 -22.91 1.92
C ASN A 34 0.82 -21.62 1.77
N VAL A 35 1.46 -20.45 1.89
CA VAL A 35 0.79 -19.16 1.65
C VAL A 35 0.54 -18.93 0.17
N LYS A 36 -0.58 -18.30 -0.17
CA LYS A 36 -0.92 -17.86 -1.53
C LYS A 36 -1.00 -16.34 -1.58
N ILE A 37 -0.12 -15.70 -2.34
CA ILE A 37 -0.12 -14.27 -2.57
C ILE A 37 -0.75 -14.00 -3.94
N GLY A 38 -1.84 -13.26 -3.96
CA GLY A 38 -2.59 -12.89 -5.17
C GLY A 38 -1.84 -11.90 -6.06
N VAL A 39 -2.36 -11.71 -7.27
CA VAL A 39 -1.80 -10.76 -8.24
C VAL A 39 -1.85 -9.33 -7.70
N ASN A 40 -0.82 -8.54 -7.96
CA ASN A 40 -0.68 -7.14 -7.52
C ASN A 40 -0.78 -6.92 -5.99
N ALA A 41 -0.76 -7.98 -5.16
CA ALA A 41 -0.79 -7.84 -3.70
C ALA A 41 0.56 -7.30 -3.19
N THR A 42 0.50 -6.30 -2.29
CA THR A 42 1.69 -5.74 -1.63
C THR A 42 1.73 -6.20 -0.18
N ILE A 43 2.77 -6.95 0.17
CA ILE A 43 2.94 -7.55 1.50
C ILE A 43 4.06 -6.83 2.25
N VAL A 44 3.69 -6.23 3.39
CA VAL A 44 4.56 -5.42 4.24
C VAL A 44 4.55 -5.86 5.72
N LYS A 45 3.91 -7.01 6.00
CA LYS A 45 3.79 -7.61 7.33
C LYS A 45 3.92 -9.12 7.23
N ASP A 46 4.25 -9.76 8.35
CA ASP A 46 4.31 -11.21 8.46
C ASP A 46 2.97 -11.86 8.11
N VAL A 47 3.04 -13.03 7.47
CA VAL A 47 1.89 -13.82 7.05
C VAL A 47 2.04 -15.23 7.62
N ALA A 48 1.02 -15.71 8.32
CA ALA A 48 1.05 -17.03 8.92
C ALA A 48 0.91 -18.13 7.85
N PRO A 49 1.39 -19.36 8.11
CA PRO A 49 1.24 -20.47 7.18
C PRO A 49 -0.21 -20.72 6.74
N GLY A 50 -0.40 -21.14 5.49
CA GLY A 50 -1.70 -21.51 4.91
C GLY A 50 -2.64 -20.36 4.58
N GLN A 51 -2.24 -19.10 4.80
CA GLN A 51 -3.08 -17.94 4.50
C GLN A 51 -3.10 -17.58 3.00
N THR A 52 -4.16 -16.89 2.58
CA THR A 52 -4.27 -16.30 1.24
C THR A 52 -4.35 -14.79 1.35
N MET A 53 -3.43 -14.10 0.70
CA MET A 53 -3.32 -12.63 0.67
C MET A 53 -3.78 -12.12 -0.69
N VAL A 54 -4.74 -11.19 -0.74
CA VAL A 54 -5.28 -10.64 -1.99
C VAL A 54 -5.21 -9.13 -2.02
N ALA A 55 -5.01 -8.56 -3.20
CA ALA A 55 -5.20 -7.13 -3.41
C ALA A 55 -6.70 -6.80 -3.44
N PRO A 56 -7.12 -5.61 -2.95
CA PRO A 56 -8.49 -5.15 -3.14
C PRO A 56 -8.77 -4.94 -4.63
N HIS A 57 -10.03 -5.14 -5.03
CA HIS A 57 -10.50 -4.73 -6.34
C HIS A 57 -10.48 -3.21 -6.48
N ALA A 58 -10.36 -2.72 -7.72
CA ALA A 58 -10.54 -1.31 -8.01
C ALA A 58 -11.90 -0.85 -7.48
N VAL A 59 -11.90 0.25 -6.74
CA VAL A 59 -13.11 0.91 -6.25
C VAL A 59 -13.28 2.24 -6.97
N ASN A 60 -14.53 2.65 -7.20
CA ASN A 60 -14.80 4.00 -7.66
C ASN A 60 -14.45 4.97 -6.52
N LEU A 61 -13.57 5.92 -6.80
CA LEU A 61 -13.24 6.99 -5.87
C LEU A 61 -14.12 8.20 -6.20
N GLU A 62 -15.11 8.46 -5.35
CA GLU A 62 -15.87 9.70 -5.42
C GLU A 62 -14.93 10.88 -5.17
N ARG A 63 -15.02 11.90 -6.03
CA ARG A 63 -14.26 13.13 -5.87
C ARG A 63 -14.69 13.79 -4.56
N MET A 64 -13.76 13.95 -3.62
CA MET A 64 -14.04 14.75 -2.43
C MET A 64 -14.44 16.15 -2.88
N ALA A 65 -15.56 16.65 -2.35
CA ALA A 65 -15.96 18.04 -2.55
C ALA A 65 -14.82 18.95 -2.06
N GLU A 66 -14.60 20.06 -2.76
CA GLU A 66 -13.57 21.03 -2.39
C GLU A 66 -13.73 21.43 -0.92
N PRO A 67 -12.66 21.36 -0.10
CA PRO A 67 -12.75 21.76 1.28
C PRO A 67 -13.15 23.24 1.38
N GLN A 68 -14.20 23.54 2.13
CA GLN A 68 -14.77 24.89 2.26
C GLN A 68 -13.77 25.95 2.78
N TRP A 69 -12.67 25.53 3.41
CA TRP A 69 -11.61 26.42 3.89
C TRP A 69 -10.73 27.00 2.76
N GLN A 70 -10.77 26.44 1.55
CA GLN A 70 -10.08 27.02 0.39
C GLN A 70 -10.83 28.21 -0.22
N SER A 71 -12.13 28.34 0.04
CA SER A 71 -12.94 29.43 -0.52
C SER A 71 -12.83 30.74 0.28
N GLN A 72 -12.27 30.71 1.49
CA GLN A 72 -12.24 31.87 2.40
C GLN A 72 -10.88 32.62 2.45
N SER A 73 -9.81 32.09 1.86
CA SER A 73 -8.46 32.68 1.96
C SER A 73 -8.07 33.63 0.81
N VAL A 74 -8.99 33.93 -0.12
CA VAL A 74 -8.71 34.81 -1.28
C VAL A 74 -9.29 36.23 -1.13
N GLN A 75 -9.91 36.57 0.01
CA GLN A 75 -10.55 37.87 0.22
C GLN A 75 -10.04 38.59 1.48
N ASP A 76 -8.73 38.88 1.60
CA ASP A 76 -8.27 39.92 2.54
C ASP A 76 -6.92 40.59 2.21
N HIS A 77 -6.56 40.71 0.93
CA HIS A 77 -5.38 41.49 0.54
C HIS A 77 -5.77 42.54 -0.48
N GLY A 78 -6.33 43.66 0.00
CA GLY A 78 -6.71 44.74 -0.90
C GLY A 78 -7.26 46.02 -0.27
N HIS A 79 -6.70 46.54 0.83
CA HIS A 79 -6.64 48.00 1.05
C HIS A 79 -5.69 48.35 2.21
N VAL A 80 -4.49 48.82 1.89
CA VAL A 80 -3.70 49.67 2.78
C VAL A 80 -3.63 51.01 2.07
N ASP A 81 -4.61 51.87 2.37
CA ASP A 81 -4.54 53.28 2.01
C ASP A 81 -3.53 53.98 2.93
N GLN A 82 -2.84 54.94 2.33
CA GLN A 82 -1.63 55.62 2.76
C GLN A 82 -1.80 56.50 4.00
#